data_AF-A0A4U2Y032-F1
#
_entry.id   AF-A0A4U2Y032-F1
#
_cell.length_a   1.000
_cell.length_b   1.000
_cell.length_c   1.000
_cell.angle_alpha   90.00
_cell.angle_beta   90.00
_cell.angle_gamma   90.00
#
_symmetry.space_group_name_H-M   'P 1'
#
loop_
_entity.id
_entity.type
_entity.pdbx_description
1 polymer ?
#
loop_
_entity_poly.entity_id
_entity_poly.type
_entity_poly.pdbx_seq_one_letter_code
_entity_poly.pdbx_strand_id
1 'polypeptide(L)'
;MNDLITKTIDKYYRKKDLSEYLSKCQKVFFLPEEVEDFIENNNISITELNNGEIWPSSSLIFEYEKYVKGEFEVIYNSRLMISKIAPVFYLHHEFEVVNKDVNGINPTLDGFDTQPYNYIQAELELLVKNYFIEKEFTQLSFREMNEVVSELEFSKEITFFGSQVTVEHALFFDILDICPE
;
A
#
# COMPACT_ATOMS: atom_id res chain seq x y z
N MET A 1 -3.76 -4.90 18.06
CA MET A 1 -3.96 -5.65 16.81
C MET A 1 -5.42 -5.94 16.57
N ASN A 2 -5.90 -5.52 15.40
CA ASN A 2 -7.23 -5.81 14.88
C ASN A 2 -7.47 -7.34 14.83
N ASP A 3 -8.70 -7.78 15.14
CA ASP A 3 -9.06 -9.21 15.18
C ASP A 3 -8.94 -9.88 13.80
N LEU A 4 -9.29 -9.14 12.73
CA LEU A 4 -9.12 -9.60 11.35
C LEU A 4 -7.64 -9.89 11.03
N ILE A 5 -6.76 -8.96 11.39
CA ILE A 5 -5.31 -9.11 11.21
C ILE A 5 -4.82 -10.34 11.97
N THR A 6 -5.19 -10.45 13.25
CA THR A 6 -4.77 -11.56 14.12
C THR A 6 -5.16 -12.91 13.53
N LYS A 7 -6.41 -13.04 13.05
CA LYS A 7 -6.92 -14.26 12.41
C LYS A 7 -6.17 -14.60 11.12
N THR A 8 -5.86 -13.60 10.30
CA THR A 8 -5.07 -13.78 9.08
C THR A 8 -3.65 -14.26 9.41
N ILE A 9 -2.99 -13.63 10.38
CA ILE A 9 -1.65 -14.04 10.83
C ILE A 9 -1.67 -15.48 11.32
N ASP A 10 -2.61 -15.83 12.19
CA ASP A 10 -2.75 -17.19 12.72
C ASP A 10 -2.93 -18.22 11.61
N LYS A 11 -3.74 -17.90 10.60
CA LYS A 11 -4.05 -18.80 9.50
C LYS A 11 -2.83 -19.08 8.63
N TYR A 12 -2.16 -18.04 8.12
CA TYR A 12 -1.12 -18.24 7.10
C TYR A 12 0.27 -18.43 7.69
N TYR A 13 0.60 -17.79 8.81
CA TYR A 13 1.95 -17.82 9.36
C TYR A 13 2.12 -18.87 10.46
N ARG A 14 1.15 -18.99 11.38
CA ARG A 14 1.25 -19.93 12.50
C ARG A 14 0.75 -21.33 12.14
N LYS A 15 -0.43 -21.41 11.50
CA LYS A 15 -1.02 -22.67 11.03
C LYS A 15 -0.49 -23.13 9.68
N LYS A 16 0.23 -22.27 8.96
CA LYS A 16 0.91 -22.56 7.68
C LYS A 16 -0.04 -23.09 6.61
N ASP A 17 -1.19 -22.42 6.44
CA ASP A 17 -2.11 -22.67 5.33
C ASP A 17 -1.58 -22.08 4.00
N LEU A 18 -0.43 -22.59 3.56
CA LEU A 18 0.34 -22.04 2.43
C LEU A 18 -0.39 -22.22 1.10
N SER A 19 -1.17 -23.29 0.97
CA SER A 19 -1.96 -23.56 -0.24
C SER A 19 -3.01 -22.48 -0.46
N GLU A 20 -3.76 -22.09 0.59
CA GLU A 20 -4.72 -20.99 0.45
C GLU A 20 -4.01 -19.64 0.28
N TYR A 21 -2.90 -19.40 0.99
CA TYR A 21 -2.10 -18.18 0.83
C TYR A 21 -1.71 -17.96 -0.63
N LEU A 22 -1.11 -18.95 -1.29
CA LEU A 22 -0.71 -18.86 -2.70
C LEU A 22 -1.91 -18.68 -3.63
N SER A 23 -3.01 -19.39 -3.37
CA SER A 23 -4.24 -19.22 -4.15
C SER A 23 -4.80 -17.80 -4.06
N LYS A 24 -4.64 -17.12 -2.92
CA LYS A 24 -5.01 -15.70 -2.77
C LYS A 24 -4.04 -14.78 -3.50
N CYS A 25 -2.72 -15.02 -3.42
CA CYS A 25 -1.69 -14.19 -4.07
C CYS A 25 -1.83 -14.17 -5.61
N GLN A 26 -2.30 -15.28 -6.19
CA GLN A 26 -2.58 -15.42 -7.62
C GLN A 26 -3.75 -14.57 -8.12
N LYS A 27 -4.58 -14.03 -7.22
CA LYS A 27 -5.72 -13.20 -7.64
C LYS A 27 -5.23 -11.89 -8.23
N VAL A 28 -5.84 -11.49 -9.33
CA VAL A 28 -5.65 -10.17 -9.91
C VAL A 28 -6.68 -9.22 -9.31
N PHE A 29 -6.22 -8.02 -8.95
CA PHE A 29 -7.08 -6.93 -8.54
C PHE A 29 -7.26 -5.98 -9.72
N PHE A 30 -8.48 -5.48 -9.90
CA PHE A 30 -8.81 -4.46 -10.90
C PHE A 30 -9.42 -3.27 -10.17
N LEU A 31 -9.04 -2.06 -10.60
CA LEU A 31 -9.68 -0.85 -10.11
C LEU A 31 -11.15 -0.81 -10.59
N PRO A 32 -12.06 -0.20 -9.82
CA PRO A 32 -13.41 0.06 -10.33
C PRO A 32 -13.39 1.08 -11.44
N GLU A 33 -14.35 0.96 -12.37
CA GLU A 33 -14.55 1.88 -13.51
C GLU A 33 -14.62 3.33 -13.04
N GLU A 34 -15.29 3.63 -11.91
CA GLU A 34 -15.37 5.01 -11.42
C GLU A 34 -14.00 5.59 -11.00
N VAL A 35 -13.08 4.74 -10.52
CA VAL A 35 -11.71 5.18 -10.19
C VAL A 35 -10.87 5.28 -11.46
N GLU A 36 -11.02 4.37 -12.42
CA GLU A 36 -10.35 4.44 -13.72
C GLU A 36 -10.74 5.71 -14.49
N ASP A 37 -12.03 6.02 -14.56
CA ASP A 37 -12.57 7.24 -15.16
C ASP A 37 -12.02 8.50 -14.46
N PHE A 38 -11.96 8.48 -13.13
CA PHE A 38 -11.41 9.62 -12.37
C PHE A 38 -9.94 9.86 -12.71
N ILE A 39 -9.16 8.79 -12.83
CA ILE A 39 -7.73 8.85 -13.16
C ILE A 39 -7.53 9.44 -14.56
N GLU A 40 -8.27 8.93 -15.56
CA GLU A 40 -8.20 9.43 -16.93
C GLU A 40 -8.59 10.93 -17.01
N ASN A 41 -9.70 11.32 -16.37
CA ASN A 41 -10.20 12.69 -16.40
C ASN A 41 -9.28 13.70 -15.69
N ASN A 42 -8.40 13.25 -14.79
CA ASN A 42 -7.47 14.10 -14.04
C ASN A 42 -6.01 13.95 -14.49
N ASN A 43 -5.74 13.28 -15.63
CA ASN A 43 -4.39 13.01 -16.12
C ASN A 43 -3.46 12.36 -15.07
N ILE A 44 -4.00 11.48 -14.24
CA ILE A 44 -3.23 10.77 -13.21
C ILE A 44 -2.56 9.57 -13.88
N SER A 45 -1.25 9.42 -13.69
CA SER A 45 -0.54 8.21 -14.13
C SER A 45 -0.59 7.15 -13.03
N ILE A 46 -0.59 5.87 -13.40
CA ILE A 46 -0.56 4.76 -12.44
C ILE A 46 0.70 3.95 -12.65
N THR A 47 1.45 3.73 -11.56
CA THR A 47 2.50 2.73 -11.50
C THR A 47 2.06 1.57 -10.61
N GLU A 48 1.99 0.37 -11.19
CA GLU A 48 1.75 -0.87 -10.47
C GLU A 48 3.08 -1.49 -10.03
N LEU A 49 3.35 -1.56 -8.72
CA LEU A 49 4.67 -1.99 -8.22
C LEU A 49 4.95 -3.48 -8.39
N ASN A 50 3.91 -4.31 -8.47
CA ASN A 50 3.99 -5.76 -8.56
C ASN A 50 3.14 -6.31 -9.71
N ASN A 51 3.13 -5.58 -10.83
CA ASN A 51 2.35 -5.95 -12.01
C ASN A 51 2.80 -7.30 -12.56
N GLY A 52 1.82 -8.19 -12.79
CA GLY A 52 2.07 -9.52 -13.35
C GLY A 52 2.70 -10.52 -12.36
N GLU A 53 3.11 -10.07 -11.18
CA GLU A 53 3.70 -10.93 -10.15
C GLU A 53 2.61 -11.60 -9.30
N ILE A 54 2.89 -12.84 -8.89
CA ILE A 54 2.10 -13.48 -7.84
C ILE A 54 2.58 -12.85 -6.53
N TRP A 55 1.72 -12.10 -5.86
CA TRP A 55 2.11 -11.32 -4.69
C TRP A 55 0.98 -11.22 -3.68
N PRO A 56 1.24 -11.11 -2.36
CA PRO A 56 0.18 -11.05 -1.32
C PRO A 56 -0.68 -9.80 -1.34
N SER A 57 -0.28 -8.79 -2.11
CA SER A 57 -1.01 -7.54 -2.29
C SER A 57 -1.04 -7.11 -3.74
N SER A 58 -1.83 -6.08 -4.03
CA SER A 58 -1.65 -5.21 -5.19
C SER A 58 -1.27 -3.83 -4.67
N SER A 59 -0.20 -3.23 -5.22
CA SER A 59 0.27 -1.91 -4.81
C SER A 59 0.30 -0.96 -6.00
N LEU A 60 -0.42 0.14 -5.87
CA LEU A 60 -0.62 1.16 -6.90
C LEU A 60 -0.07 2.49 -6.40
N ILE A 61 0.67 3.19 -7.26
CA ILE A 61 1.06 4.59 -7.06
C ILE A 61 0.31 5.42 -8.09
N PHE A 62 -0.47 6.39 -7.61
CA PHE A 62 -1.14 7.40 -8.41
C PHE A 62 -0.25 8.64 -8.45
N GLU A 63 0.23 8.99 -9.63
CA GLU A 63 1.18 10.07 -9.87
C GLU A 63 0.44 11.23 -10.53
N TYR A 64 0.45 12.39 -9.87
CA TYR A 64 -0.31 13.56 -10.30
C TYR A 64 0.58 14.49 -11.11
N GLU A 65 -0.02 15.31 -11.97
CA GLU A 65 0.71 16.37 -12.67
C GLU A 65 1.40 17.32 -11.68
N LYS A 66 2.65 17.66 -11.97
CA LYS A 66 3.43 18.61 -11.17
C LYS A 66 2.73 19.97 -11.12
N TYR A 67 2.44 20.43 -9.92
CA TYR A 67 1.89 21.77 -9.71
C TYR A 67 3.01 22.81 -9.63
N VAL A 68 2.89 23.88 -10.42
CA VAL A 68 3.86 24.97 -10.47
C VAL A 68 3.15 26.31 -10.29
N LYS A 69 3.59 27.09 -9.30
CA LYS A 69 3.15 28.48 -9.09
C LYS A 69 4.33 29.37 -8.71
N GLY A 70 4.88 30.07 -9.69
CA GLY A 70 6.11 30.84 -9.51
C GLY A 70 7.28 29.90 -9.19
N GLU A 71 7.96 30.13 -8.08
CA GLU A 71 9.07 29.29 -7.60
C GLU A 71 8.61 28.07 -6.79
N PHE A 72 7.30 27.97 -6.49
CA PHE A 72 6.73 26.85 -5.77
C PHE A 72 6.40 25.72 -6.75
N GLU A 73 7.08 24.60 -6.57
CA GLU A 73 6.99 23.40 -7.40
C GLU A 73 6.73 22.22 -6.47
N VAL A 74 5.61 21.53 -6.65
CA VAL A 74 5.23 20.37 -5.84
C VAL A 74 4.77 19.22 -6.73
N ILE A 75 5.24 18.03 -6.39
CA ILE A 75 4.80 16.75 -6.95
C ILE A 75 3.96 16.07 -5.86
N TYR A 76 2.82 15.54 -6.24
CA TYR A 76 1.96 14.77 -5.35
C TYR A 76 1.89 13.33 -5.85
N ASN A 77 1.85 12.38 -4.91
CA ASN A 77 1.54 10.98 -5.20
C ASN A 77 0.52 10.46 -4.18
N SER A 78 -0.17 9.37 -4.52
CA SER A 78 -0.96 8.59 -3.56
C SER A 78 -0.60 7.14 -3.71
N ARG A 79 -0.46 6.41 -2.61
CA ARG A 79 -0.14 4.98 -2.64
C ARG A 79 -1.26 4.17 -2.03
N LEU A 80 -1.79 3.24 -2.81
CA LEU A 80 -2.82 2.28 -2.40
C LEU A 80 -2.21 0.89 -2.35
N MET A 81 -2.28 0.25 -1.19
CA MET A 81 -1.88 -1.13 -0.97
C MET A 81 -3.11 -1.94 -0.58
N ILE A 82 -3.40 -3.00 -1.32
CA ILE A 82 -4.59 -3.83 -1.11
C ILE A 82 -4.13 -5.24 -0.81
N SER A 83 -4.46 -5.77 0.37
CA SER A 83 -4.10 -7.14 0.70
C SER A 83 -5.03 -8.10 -0.05
N LYS A 84 -4.44 -9.14 -0.65
CA LYS A 84 -5.19 -10.24 -1.28
C LYS A 84 -5.48 -11.38 -0.30
N ILE A 85 -4.71 -11.45 0.78
CA ILE A 85 -4.81 -12.49 1.81
C ILE A 85 -5.78 -12.12 2.94
N ALA A 86 -6.09 -10.83 3.12
CA ALA A 86 -7.11 -10.31 4.03
C ALA A 86 -7.90 -9.16 3.39
N PRO A 87 -9.18 -8.93 3.74
CA PRO A 87 -9.98 -7.82 3.24
C PRO A 87 -9.56 -6.51 3.94
N VAL A 88 -8.33 -6.06 3.70
CA VAL A 88 -7.78 -4.82 4.23
C VAL A 88 -7.04 -4.05 3.15
N PHE A 89 -7.02 -2.74 3.28
CA PHE A 89 -6.22 -1.88 2.42
C PHE A 89 -5.58 -0.75 3.23
N TYR A 90 -4.52 -0.16 2.68
CA TYR A 90 -3.86 1.02 3.20
C TYR A 90 -3.77 2.04 2.07
N LEU A 91 -4.07 3.30 2.41
CA LEU A 91 -3.97 4.42 1.48
C LEU A 91 -3.29 5.57 2.21
N HIS A 92 -2.25 6.11 1.60
CA HIS A 92 -1.61 7.34 2.05
C HIS A 92 -1.29 8.24 0.86
N HIS A 93 -1.00 9.49 1.17
CA HIS A 93 -0.68 10.56 0.24
C HIS A 93 0.72 11.05 0.51
N GLU A 94 1.42 11.42 -0.54
CA GLU A 94 2.79 11.90 -0.50
C GLU A 94 2.87 13.25 -1.21
N PHE A 95 3.86 14.04 -0.83
CA PHE A 95 4.25 15.24 -1.55
C PHE A 95 5.76 15.37 -1.59
N GLU A 96 6.25 16.05 -2.61
CA GLU A 96 7.64 16.46 -2.75
C GLU A 96 7.69 17.91 -3.23
N VAL A 97 8.41 18.77 -2.51
CA VAL A 97 8.66 20.17 -2.88
C VAL A 97 10.14 20.37 -3.14
N VAL A 98 10.49 21.16 -4.15
CA VAL A 98 11.89 21.52 -4.40
C VAL A 98 12.47 22.28 -3.20
N ASN A 99 13.56 21.78 -2.63
CA ASN A 99 14.27 22.44 -1.54
C ASN A 99 15.12 23.60 -2.10
N LYS A 100 14.70 24.84 -1.80
CA LYS A 100 15.40 26.05 -2.24
C LYS A 100 16.46 26.53 -1.23
N ASP A 101 16.66 25.83 -0.11
CA ASP A 101 17.74 26.15 0.82
C ASP A 101 19.10 25.88 0.18
N VAL A 102 19.90 26.92 0.01
CA VAL A 102 21.26 26.84 -0.57
C VAL A 102 22.22 26.02 0.30
N ASN A 103 21.89 25.82 1.57
CA ASN A 103 22.62 24.95 2.50
C ASN A 103 21.93 23.60 2.69
N GLY A 104 20.85 23.34 1.94
CA GLY A 104 20.11 22.09 1.99
C GLY A 104 20.97 20.91 1.55
N ILE A 105 20.82 19.78 2.25
CA ILE A 105 21.50 18.53 1.88
C ILE A 105 20.70 17.80 0.80
N ASN A 106 19.38 17.68 1.00
CA ASN A 106 18.48 17.02 0.05
C ASN A 106 17.92 18.07 -0.94
N PRO A 107 17.95 17.83 -2.26
CA PRO A 107 17.31 18.72 -3.25
C PRO A 107 15.80 18.87 -3.08
N THR A 108 15.16 18.01 -2.29
CA THR A 108 13.71 18.01 -2.07
C THR A 108 13.36 17.94 -0.58
N LEU A 109 12.20 18.50 -0.26
CA LEU A 109 11.51 18.30 1.01
C LEU A 109 10.29 17.44 0.72
N ASP A 110 10.22 16.26 1.33
CA ASP A 110 9.15 15.31 1.12
C ASP A 110 8.43 14.97 2.44
N GLY A 111 7.28 14.34 2.30
CA GLY A 111 6.49 13.86 3.43
C GLY A 111 5.32 13.03 2.95
N PHE A 112 4.74 12.29 3.90
CA PHE A 112 3.53 11.51 3.65
C PHE A 112 2.60 11.54 4.86
N ASP A 113 1.30 11.38 4.60
CA ASP A 113 0.27 11.23 5.61
C ASP A 113 -0.92 10.46 5.01
N THR A 114 -1.76 9.91 5.87
CA THR A 114 -3.09 9.40 5.51
C THR A 114 -4.10 10.51 5.20
N GLN A 115 -3.73 11.79 5.37
CA GLN A 115 -4.54 12.94 4.97
C GLN A 115 -4.12 13.45 3.59
N PRO A 116 -5.06 13.77 2.69
CA PRO A 116 -4.75 14.32 1.38
C PRO A 116 -4.22 15.76 1.48
N TYR A 117 -3.27 16.13 0.62
CA TYR A 117 -2.68 17.48 0.59
C TYR A 117 -3.38 18.42 -0.40
N ASN A 118 -4.17 17.87 -1.33
CA ASN A 118 -4.94 18.65 -2.30
C ASN A 118 -6.31 18.00 -2.59
N TYR A 119 -7.18 18.73 -3.30
CA TYR A 119 -8.55 18.27 -3.59
C TYR A 119 -8.60 17.02 -4.48
N ILE A 120 -7.70 16.88 -5.45
CA ILE A 120 -7.69 15.72 -6.36
C ILE A 120 -7.29 14.44 -5.58
N GLN A 121 -6.33 14.55 -4.66
CA GLN A 121 -6.01 13.46 -3.72
C GLN A 121 -7.20 13.11 -2.82
N ALA A 122 -7.94 14.12 -2.33
CA ALA A 122 -9.12 13.91 -1.48
C ALA A 122 -10.28 13.24 -2.24
N GLU A 123 -10.49 13.60 -3.51
CA GLU A 123 -11.51 12.98 -4.36
C GLU A 123 -11.16 11.52 -4.69
N LEU A 124 -9.90 11.25 -5.07
CA LEU A 124 -9.41 9.88 -5.24
C LEU A 124 -9.60 9.06 -3.96
N GLU A 125 -9.22 9.62 -2.82
CA GLU A 125 -9.36 8.99 -1.51
C GLU A 125 -10.80 8.57 -1.24
N LEU A 126 -11.76 9.48 -1.48
CA LEU A 126 -13.17 9.22 -1.25
C LEU A 126 -13.69 8.10 -2.15
N LEU A 127 -13.33 8.10 -3.44
CA LEU A 127 -13.73 7.06 -4.39
C LEU A 127 -13.20 5.69 -3.98
N VAL A 128 -11.89 5.61 -3.68
CA VAL A 128 -11.23 4.38 -3.23
C VAL A 128 -11.85 3.88 -1.93
N LYS A 129 -12.02 4.75 -0.92
CA LYS A 129 -12.60 4.37 0.38
C LYS A 129 -14.02 3.84 0.22
N ASN A 130 -14.87 4.53 -0.52
CA ASN A 130 -16.26 4.11 -0.71
C ASN A 130 -16.33 2.73 -1.36
N TYR A 131 -15.58 2.52 -2.45
CA TYR A 131 -15.53 1.23 -3.14
C TYR A 131 -15.12 0.08 -2.22
N PHE A 132 -14.05 0.25 -1.45
CA PHE A 132 -13.54 -0.82 -0.58
C PHE A 132 -14.44 -1.07 0.63
N ILE A 133 -15.01 -0.02 1.22
CA ILE A 133 -15.94 -0.16 2.35
C ILE A 133 -17.21 -0.90 1.91
N GLU A 134 -17.75 -0.63 0.72
CA GLU A 134 -18.89 -1.37 0.16
C GLU A 134 -18.60 -2.86 -0.06
N LYS A 135 -17.32 -3.21 -0.27
CA LYS A 135 -16.85 -4.60 -0.36
C LYS A 135 -16.39 -5.20 0.96
N GLU A 136 -16.74 -4.55 2.08
CA GLU A 136 -16.41 -4.99 3.44
C GLU A 136 -14.89 -5.05 3.74
N PHE A 137 -14.09 -4.26 3.01
CA PHE A 137 -12.68 -4.09 3.36
C PHE A 137 -12.51 -3.08 4.51
N THR A 138 -11.50 -3.32 5.33
CA THR A 138 -11.10 -2.40 6.40
C THR A 138 -9.90 -1.57 5.96
N GLN A 139 -10.00 -0.24 6.04
CA GLN A 139 -8.83 0.62 5.88
C GLN A 139 -7.96 0.55 7.15
N LEU A 140 -6.68 0.25 6.97
CA LEU A 140 -5.71 0.29 8.07
C LEU A 140 -5.22 1.72 8.30
N SER A 141 -4.97 2.05 9.56
CA SER A 141 -4.25 3.27 9.94
C SER A 141 -2.75 3.09 9.83
N PHE A 142 -2.00 4.20 9.76
CA PHE A 142 -0.53 4.17 9.83
C PHE A 142 -0.03 3.43 11.08
N ARG A 143 -0.72 3.62 12.21
CA ARG A 143 -0.41 2.90 13.46
C ARG A 143 -0.59 1.39 13.29
N GLU A 144 -1.68 0.94 12.69
CA GLU A 144 -1.95 -0.48 12.48
C GLU A 144 -0.93 -1.11 11.52
N MET A 145 -0.55 -0.42 10.44
CA MET A 145 0.50 -0.88 9.52
C MET A 145 1.84 -1.12 10.25
N ASN A 146 2.14 -0.32 11.26
CA ASN A 146 3.35 -0.37 12.06
C ASN A 146 3.24 -1.22 13.33
N GLU A 147 2.08 -1.85 13.60
CA GLU A 147 1.98 -2.78 14.72
C GLU A 147 2.89 -4.00 14.51
N VAL A 148 3.58 -4.43 15.56
CA VAL A 148 4.49 -5.57 15.50
C VAL A 148 3.73 -6.88 15.68
N VAL A 149 3.92 -7.78 14.73
CA VAL A 149 3.52 -9.18 14.80
C VAL A 149 4.72 -9.98 15.31
N SER A 150 4.55 -10.64 16.45
CA SER A 150 5.61 -11.43 17.10
C SER A 150 5.37 -12.93 17.02
N GLU A 151 6.42 -13.67 17.33
CA GLU A 151 6.43 -15.13 17.45
C GLU A 151 6.09 -15.81 16.12
N LEU A 152 6.65 -15.27 15.03
CA LEU A 152 6.61 -15.89 13.71
C LEU A 152 7.83 -16.80 13.52
N GLU A 153 7.61 -17.95 12.90
CA GLU A 153 8.64 -18.91 12.56
C GLU A 153 8.81 -18.99 11.05
N PHE A 154 9.93 -18.47 10.55
CA PHE A 154 10.28 -18.51 9.13
C PHE A 154 11.14 -19.74 8.79
N SER A 155 11.23 -20.07 7.50
CA SER A 155 12.16 -21.10 7.02
C SER A 155 13.61 -20.66 7.30
N LYS A 156 14.55 -21.63 7.35
CA LYS A 156 15.97 -21.31 7.58
C LYS A 156 16.62 -20.52 6.46
N GLU A 157 15.98 -20.47 5.29
CA GLU A 157 16.45 -19.76 4.10
C GLU A 157 16.14 -18.26 4.19
N ILE A 158 15.10 -17.89 4.95
CA ILE A 158 14.74 -16.50 5.24
C ILE A 158 15.60 -16.01 6.40
N THR A 159 16.67 -15.26 6.10
CA THR A 159 17.61 -14.77 7.13
C THR A 159 17.44 -13.30 7.50
N PHE A 160 16.69 -12.54 6.70
CA PHE A 160 16.51 -11.10 6.92
C PHE A 160 15.51 -10.79 8.04
N PHE A 161 14.49 -11.63 8.20
CA PHE A 161 13.46 -11.45 9.22
C PHE A 161 13.80 -12.26 10.48
N GLY A 162 13.73 -11.58 11.63
CA GLY A 162 13.71 -12.26 12.93
C GLY A 162 12.33 -12.87 13.22
N SER A 163 12.03 -13.16 14.48
CA SER A 163 10.70 -13.65 14.88
C SER A 163 9.60 -12.58 14.91
N GLN A 164 9.91 -11.37 14.41
CA GLN A 164 9.05 -10.20 14.46
C GLN A 164 9.08 -9.47 13.12
N VAL A 165 7.89 -9.06 12.68
CA VAL A 165 7.66 -8.24 11.49
C VAL A 165 6.55 -7.24 11.79
N THR A 166 6.34 -6.23 10.93
CA THR A 166 5.15 -5.37 11.05
C THR A 166 3.94 -5.99 10.33
N VAL A 167 2.74 -5.48 10.62
CA VAL A 167 1.52 -5.82 9.87
C VAL A 167 1.70 -5.56 8.38
N GLU A 168 2.34 -4.46 8.01
CA GLU A 168 2.67 -4.15 6.61
C GLU A 168 3.39 -5.32 5.93
N HIS A 169 4.52 -5.75 6.50
CA HIS A 169 5.30 -6.87 5.99
C HIS A 169 4.45 -8.14 5.88
N ALA A 170 3.69 -8.48 6.92
CA ALA A 170 2.94 -9.73 6.96
C ALA A 170 1.70 -9.76 6.05
N LEU A 171 1.11 -8.61 5.71
CA LEU A 171 -0.12 -8.59 4.91
C LEU A 171 0.07 -8.15 3.46
N PHE A 172 1.19 -7.49 3.16
CA PHE A 172 1.41 -6.87 1.86
C PHE A 172 2.69 -7.29 1.14
N PHE A 173 3.61 -7.98 1.80
CA PHE A 173 4.86 -8.48 1.20
C PHE A 173 4.95 -10.00 1.26
N ASP A 174 5.60 -10.61 0.27
CA ASP A 174 5.92 -12.04 0.35
C ASP A 174 7.12 -12.28 1.26
N ILE A 175 6.88 -12.21 2.57
CA ILE A 175 7.91 -12.51 3.58
C ILE A 175 8.12 -14.01 3.80
N LEU A 176 7.30 -14.86 3.17
CA LEU A 176 7.46 -16.31 3.20
C LEU A 176 8.33 -16.82 2.05
N ASP A 177 8.60 -15.98 1.04
CA ASP A 177 9.41 -16.29 -0.13
C ASP A 177 8.92 -17.57 -0.85
N ILE A 178 7.59 -17.64 -1.04
CA ILE A 178 6.92 -18.79 -1.64
C ILE A 178 6.11 -18.43 -2.89
N CYS A 179 5.87 -17.14 -3.14
CA CYS A 179 5.26 -16.70 -4.37
C CYS A 179 6.24 -16.89 -5.53
N PRO A 180 5.82 -17.56 -6.62
CA PRO A 180 6.67 -17.76 -7.78
C PRO A 180 6.85 -16.45 -8.57
N GLU A 181 8.00 -16.35 -9.23
CA GLU A 181 8.30 -15.34 -10.27
C GLU A 181 7.33 -15.44 -11.47
#